data_AF-A0A7S2JPA3-F1
#
_entry.id   AF-A0A7S2JPA3-F1
#
_cell.length_a   1.000
_cell.length_b   1.000
_cell.length_c   1.000
_cell.angle_alpha   90.00
_cell.angle_beta   90.00
_cell.angle_gamma   90.00
#
_symmetry.space_group_name_H-M   'P 1'
#
loop_
_entity.id
_entity.type
_entity.pdbx_description
1 polymer ?
#
loop_
_entity_poly.entity_id
_entity_poly.type
_entity_poly.pdbx_seq_one_letter_code
_entity_poly.pdbx_strand_id
1 'polypeptide(L)'
;MLEREAGRFGVGELYALGISASELKEGGFPLKQLKEILGLTPTELRESGFSAEDLEDVGFPAKHLRAAGYTIADMVPCGFDAAELRAAGFSAMELKTHWKMVPKELRDGGFSIAQIKEAKFSPRMMRSLDT
;
A
#
# COMPACT_ATOMS: atom_id res chain seq x y z
N MET A 1 -40.36 -4.97 -20.35
CA MET A 1 -39.88 -4.72 -18.98
C MET A 1 -38.55 -5.45 -18.82
N LEU A 2 -37.42 -4.80 -19.08
CA LEU A 2 -36.06 -5.39 -19.06
C LEU A 2 -35.12 -4.58 -18.17
N GLU A 3 -35.60 -4.13 -17.01
CA GLU A 3 -34.81 -3.24 -16.11
C GLU A 3 -34.52 -3.87 -14.75
N ARG A 4 -34.47 -5.21 -14.64
CA ARG A 4 -34.24 -5.90 -13.36
C ARG A 4 -33.24 -7.05 -13.43
N GLU A 5 -32.13 -6.92 -14.15
CA GLU A 5 -31.05 -7.92 -14.07
C GLU A 5 -29.64 -7.37 -13.87
N ALA A 6 -29.47 -6.04 -13.77
CA ALA A 6 -28.18 -5.44 -13.41
C ALA A 6 -27.80 -5.64 -11.92
N GLY A 7 -28.69 -6.22 -11.10
CA GLY A 7 -28.47 -6.46 -9.67
C GLY A 7 -28.26 -7.92 -9.26
N ARG A 8 -28.10 -8.86 -10.22
CA ARG A 8 -28.01 -10.30 -9.92
C ARG A 8 -26.64 -10.93 -10.11
N PHE A 9 -25.71 -10.27 -10.78
CA PHE A 9 -24.37 -10.82 -10.98
C PHE A 9 -23.48 -10.40 -9.82
N GLY A 10 -23.12 -11.37 -8.98
CA GLY A 10 -22.09 -11.18 -7.98
C GLY A 10 -20.74 -10.96 -8.66
N VAL A 11 -19.84 -10.22 -8.02
CA VAL A 11 -18.47 -9.95 -8.50
C VAL A 11 -17.72 -11.23 -8.86
N GLY A 12 -17.97 -12.32 -8.11
CA GLY A 12 -17.47 -13.67 -8.40
C GLY A 12 -17.86 -14.21 -9.78
N GLU A 13 -19.11 -14.03 -10.17
CA GLU A 13 -19.64 -14.48 -11.46
C GLU A 13 -19.03 -13.66 -12.60
N LEU A 14 -18.94 -12.34 -12.42
CA LEU A 14 -18.36 -11.44 -13.40
C LEU A 14 -16.88 -11.76 -13.66
N TYR A 15 -16.12 -12.01 -12.59
CA TYR A 15 -14.72 -12.43 -12.70
C TYR A 15 -14.59 -13.81 -13.37
N ALA A 16 -15.49 -14.75 -13.07
CA ALA A 16 -15.54 -16.06 -13.73
C ALA A 16 -15.89 -15.97 -15.23
N LEU A 17 -16.61 -14.92 -15.64
CA LEU A 17 -16.88 -14.60 -17.04
C LEU A 17 -15.67 -13.95 -17.76
N GLY A 18 -14.55 -13.78 -17.07
CA GLY A 18 -13.32 -13.19 -17.61
C GLY A 18 -13.24 -11.67 -17.49
N ILE A 19 -14.14 -11.04 -16.74
CA ILE A 19 -14.08 -9.59 -16.49
C ILE A 19 -12.92 -9.31 -15.52
N SER A 20 -12.05 -8.39 -15.91
CA SER A 20 -10.88 -8.02 -15.11
C SER A 20 -11.26 -7.23 -13.85
N ALA A 21 -10.40 -7.22 -12.84
CA ALA A 21 -10.64 -6.39 -11.65
C ALA A 21 -10.63 -4.88 -11.97
N SER A 22 -9.97 -4.46 -13.06
CA SER A 22 -10.05 -3.10 -13.60
C SER A 22 -11.45 -2.77 -14.08
N GLU A 23 -12.06 -3.64 -14.89
CA GLU A 23 -13.42 -3.43 -15.38
C GLU A 23 -14.44 -3.47 -14.23
N LEU A 24 -14.20 -4.30 -13.21
CA LEU A 24 -15.02 -4.30 -12.00
C LEU A 24 -14.88 -2.98 -11.22
N LYS A 25 -13.68 -2.41 -11.15
CA LYS A 25 -13.45 -1.07 -10.59
C LYS A 25 -14.24 -0.01 -11.36
N GLU A 26 -14.16 -0.04 -12.70
CA GLU A 26 -14.90 0.88 -13.58
C GLU A 26 -16.42 0.69 -13.48
N GLY A 27 -16.87 -0.55 -13.26
CA GLY A 27 -18.26 -0.91 -12.97
C GLY A 27 -18.77 -0.44 -11.60
N GLY A 28 -17.91 0.20 -10.79
CA GLY A 28 -18.27 0.73 -9.48
C GLY A 28 -18.28 -0.31 -8.35
N PHE A 29 -17.67 -1.48 -8.56
CA PHE A 29 -17.55 -2.47 -7.50
C PHE A 29 -16.44 -2.06 -6.51
N PRO A 30 -16.73 -2.01 -5.21
CA PRO A 30 -15.74 -1.61 -4.22
C PRO A 30 -14.65 -2.68 -4.08
N LEU A 31 -13.39 -2.22 -3.93
CA LEU A 31 -12.23 -3.11 -3.78
C LEU A 31 -12.37 -4.09 -2.60
N LYS A 32 -13.04 -3.67 -1.53
CA LYS A 32 -13.29 -4.54 -0.37
C LYS A 32 -14.07 -5.79 -0.75
N GLN A 33 -15.09 -5.63 -1.59
CA GLN A 33 -15.91 -6.72 -2.08
C GLN A 33 -15.13 -7.62 -3.06
N LEU A 34 -14.30 -7.03 -3.90
CA LEU A 34 -13.37 -7.75 -4.77
C LEU A 34 -12.41 -8.64 -3.95
N LYS A 35 -11.78 -8.08 -2.92
CA LYS A 35 -10.89 -8.79 -2.00
C LYS A 35 -11.59 -9.94 -1.28
N GLU A 36 -12.78 -9.72 -0.72
CA GLU A 36 -13.51 -10.72 0.06
C GLU A 36 -14.06 -11.87 -0.80
N ILE A 37 -14.54 -11.57 -2.01
CA ILE A 37 -15.21 -12.56 -2.86
C ILE A 37 -14.22 -13.33 -3.73
N LEU A 38 -13.24 -12.63 -4.31
CA LEU A 38 -12.31 -13.21 -5.27
C LEU A 38 -10.99 -13.65 -4.63
N GLY A 39 -10.69 -13.18 -3.42
CA GLY A 39 -9.39 -13.47 -2.78
C GLY A 39 -8.20 -12.89 -3.55
N LEU A 40 -8.41 -11.81 -4.33
CA LEU A 40 -7.37 -11.22 -5.17
C LEU A 40 -6.14 -10.82 -4.36
N THR A 41 -4.98 -11.08 -4.95
CA THR A 41 -3.72 -10.69 -4.37
C THR A 41 -3.42 -9.20 -4.63
N PRO A 42 -2.65 -8.55 -3.74
CA PRO A 42 -2.20 -7.17 -3.95
C PRO A 42 -1.55 -6.93 -5.31
N THR A 43 -0.86 -7.94 -5.85
CA THR A 43 -0.18 -7.88 -7.15
C THR A 43 -1.19 -7.79 -8.30
N GLU A 44 -2.21 -8.65 -8.30
CA GLU A 44 -3.27 -8.63 -9.32
C GLU A 44 -4.06 -7.32 -9.28
N LEU A 45 -4.30 -6.78 -8.08
CA LEU A 45 -4.95 -5.48 -7.91
C LEU A 45 -4.09 -4.34 -8.47
N ARG A 46 -2.78 -4.38 -8.24
CA ARG A 46 -1.86 -3.41 -8.84
C ARG A 46 -1.85 -3.48 -10.36
N GLU A 47 -1.79 -4.69 -10.93
CA GLU A 47 -1.90 -4.91 -12.38
C GLU A 47 -3.25 -4.43 -12.92
N SER A 48 -4.28 -4.47 -12.09
CA SER A 48 -5.61 -3.96 -12.39
C SER A 48 -5.76 -2.44 -12.19
N GLY A 49 -4.69 -1.71 -11.90
CA GLY A 49 -4.71 -0.25 -11.77
C GLY A 49 -5.25 0.28 -10.43
N PHE A 50 -5.24 -0.53 -9.37
CA PHE A 50 -5.48 -0.03 -8.03
C PHE A 50 -4.22 0.66 -7.48
N SER A 51 -4.41 1.73 -6.71
CA SER A 51 -3.32 2.43 -6.01
C SER A 51 -3.00 1.76 -4.68
N ALA A 52 -1.84 2.04 -4.10
CA ALA A 52 -1.52 1.54 -2.77
C ALA A 52 -2.52 2.05 -1.70
N GLU A 53 -3.07 3.25 -1.89
CA GLU A 53 -4.13 3.82 -1.04
C GLU A 53 -5.42 3.00 -1.12
N ASP A 54 -5.84 2.60 -2.32
CA ASP A 54 -7.01 1.73 -2.49
C ASP A 54 -6.82 0.43 -1.68
N LEU A 55 -5.62 -0.15 -1.75
CA LEU A 55 -5.29 -1.40 -1.06
C LEU A 55 -5.17 -1.22 0.46
N GLU A 56 -4.66 -0.09 0.93
CA GLU A 56 -4.60 0.24 2.35
C GLU A 56 -6.00 0.44 2.94
N ASP A 57 -6.91 1.11 2.22
CA ASP A 57 -8.30 1.33 2.65
C ASP A 57 -9.04 0.01 2.91
N VAL A 58 -8.73 -1.03 2.13
CA VAL A 58 -9.28 -2.39 2.33
C VAL A 58 -8.48 -3.23 3.33
N GLY A 59 -7.51 -2.64 4.01
CA GLY A 59 -6.70 -3.23 5.07
C GLY A 59 -5.61 -4.19 4.58
N PHE A 60 -5.00 -3.95 3.41
CA PHE A 60 -3.76 -4.66 3.07
C PHE A 60 -2.58 -4.05 3.83
N PRO A 61 -1.78 -4.86 4.54
CA PRO A 61 -0.64 -4.35 5.26
C PRO A 61 0.48 -3.96 4.30
N ALA A 62 1.34 -3.03 4.72
CA ALA A 62 2.50 -2.54 3.97
C ALA A 62 3.35 -3.66 3.32
N LYS A 63 3.52 -4.80 4.01
CA LYS A 63 4.28 -5.96 3.48
C LYS A 63 3.70 -6.53 2.18
N HIS A 64 2.38 -6.56 2.09
CA HIS A 64 1.64 -7.08 0.93
C HIS A 64 1.74 -6.11 -0.25
N LEU A 65 1.63 -4.80 0.02
CA LEU A 65 1.85 -3.75 -0.97
C LEU A 65 3.28 -3.80 -1.54
N ARG A 66 4.29 -3.93 -0.68
CA ARG A 66 5.66 -4.07 -1.14
C ARG A 66 5.86 -5.32 -2.00
N ALA A 67 5.25 -6.45 -1.61
CA ALA A 67 5.31 -7.69 -2.39
C ALA A 67 4.65 -7.55 -3.77
N ALA A 68 3.61 -6.72 -3.89
CA ALA A 68 3.01 -6.36 -5.18
C ALA A 68 3.90 -5.46 -6.06
N GLY A 69 4.96 -4.88 -5.48
CA GLY A 69 5.87 -3.98 -6.18
C GLY A 69 5.48 -2.50 -6.05
N TYR A 70 4.66 -2.12 -5.05
CA TYR A 70 4.50 -0.71 -4.69
C TYR A 70 5.78 -0.17 -4.07
N THR A 71 6.09 1.08 -4.40
CA THR A 71 7.25 1.78 -3.87
C THR A 71 6.87 2.56 -2.62
N ILE A 72 7.88 3.05 -1.88
CA ILE A 72 7.61 3.93 -0.73
C ILE A 72 6.84 5.19 -1.16
N ALA A 73 7.05 5.69 -2.39
CA ALA A 73 6.28 6.82 -2.92
C ALA A 73 4.79 6.55 -3.02
N ASP A 74 4.41 5.32 -3.33
CA ASP A 74 3.01 4.91 -3.36
C ASP A 74 2.46 4.68 -1.94
N MET A 75 3.30 4.26 -1.00
CA MET A 75 2.88 3.84 0.34
C MET A 75 2.82 4.98 1.37
N VAL A 76 3.62 6.04 1.21
CA VAL A 76 3.57 7.22 2.08
C VAL A 76 2.20 7.92 2.11
N PRO A 77 1.49 8.14 0.99
CA PRO A 77 0.16 8.75 1.04
C PRO A 77 -0.85 7.87 1.79
N CYS A 78 -0.64 6.55 1.85
CA CYS A 78 -1.46 5.62 2.61
C CYS A 78 -1.34 5.80 4.13
N GLY A 79 -0.43 6.64 4.62
CA GLY A 79 -0.31 6.92 6.06
C GLY A 79 0.43 5.86 6.88
N PHE A 80 1.11 4.90 6.24
CA PHE A 80 1.91 3.91 6.96
C PHE A 80 3.03 4.54 7.77
N ASP A 81 3.16 4.11 9.02
CA ASP A 81 4.23 4.56 9.90
C ASP A 81 5.56 3.88 9.59
N ALA A 82 6.66 4.47 10.08
CA ALA A 82 8.01 3.93 9.89
C ALA A 82 8.13 2.47 10.40
N ALA A 83 7.41 2.10 11.46
CA ALA A 83 7.37 0.73 11.97
C ALA A 83 6.76 -0.25 10.97
N GLU A 84 5.68 0.13 10.32
CA GLU A 84 4.97 -0.72 9.36
C GLU A 84 5.77 -0.88 8.07
N LEU A 85 6.37 0.20 7.60
CA LEU A 85 7.26 0.18 6.45
C LEU A 85 8.51 -0.66 6.75
N ARG A 86 9.05 -0.57 7.97
CA ARG A 86 10.12 -1.47 8.42
C ARG A 86 9.69 -2.92 8.44
N ALA A 87 8.49 -3.22 8.92
CA ALA A 87 7.94 -4.58 8.94
C ALA A 87 7.67 -5.12 7.52
N ALA A 88 7.36 -4.23 6.57
CA ALA A 88 7.35 -4.53 5.14
C ALA A 88 8.75 -4.80 4.57
N GLY A 89 9.80 -4.41 5.31
CA GLY A 89 11.21 -4.65 5.02
C GLY A 89 11.89 -3.50 4.28
N PHE A 90 11.30 -2.30 4.29
CA PHE A 90 11.98 -1.11 3.78
C PHE A 90 13.12 -0.71 4.71
N SER A 91 14.21 -0.25 4.10
CA SER A 91 15.36 0.28 4.82
C SER A 91 15.18 1.77 5.14
N ALA A 92 15.91 2.25 6.15
CA ALA A 92 15.98 3.68 6.48
C ALA A 92 16.43 4.54 5.28
N MET A 93 17.27 3.98 4.39
CA MET A 93 17.75 4.67 3.19
C MET A 93 16.64 4.86 2.17
N GLU A 94 15.82 3.84 1.94
CA GLU A 94 14.66 3.96 1.06
C GLU A 94 13.64 4.93 1.69
N LEU A 95 13.39 4.86 3.00
CA LEU A 95 12.44 5.74 3.69
C LEU A 95 12.87 7.21 3.71
N LYS A 96 14.18 7.48 3.75
CA LYS A 96 14.73 8.84 3.65
C LYS A 96 14.30 9.56 2.37
N THR A 97 14.04 8.83 1.28
CA THR A 97 13.63 9.46 0.00
C THR A 97 12.35 10.28 0.15
N HIS A 98 11.58 10.03 1.22
CA HIS A 98 10.43 10.84 1.59
C HIS A 98 10.77 11.95 2.56
N TRP A 99 10.38 13.16 2.17
CA TRP A 99 10.61 14.39 2.91
C TRP A 99 9.96 14.41 4.30
N LYS A 100 8.92 13.60 4.53
CA LYS A 100 8.22 13.46 5.81
C LYS A 100 8.96 12.56 6.82
N MET A 101 9.87 11.70 6.35
CA MET A 101 10.60 10.77 7.22
C MET A 101 11.87 11.43 7.78
N VAL A 102 11.86 11.66 9.10
CA VAL A 102 13.03 12.17 9.84
C VAL A 102 13.69 11.06 10.66
N PRO A 103 14.98 11.21 11.02
CA PRO A 103 15.69 10.27 11.88
C PRO A 103 14.95 9.88 13.16
N LYS A 104 14.26 10.83 13.81
CA LYS A 104 13.44 10.56 15.00
C LYS A 104 12.30 9.57 14.71
N GLU A 105 11.48 9.83 13.70
CA GLU A 105 10.39 8.94 13.27
C GLU A 105 10.88 7.53 12.92
N LEU A 106 12.02 7.44 12.22
CA LEU A 106 12.64 6.14 11.94
C LEU A 106 13.06 5.44 13.23
N ARG A 107 13.65 6.16 14.18
CA ARG A 107 14.04 5.58 15.48
C ARG A 107 12.81 5.10 16.25
N ASP A 108 11.73 5.87 16.25
CA ASP A 108 10.47 5.52 16.92
C ASP A 108 9.78 4.34 16.22
N GLY A 109 9.93 4.23 14.89
CA GLY A 109 9.61 3.03 14.10
C GLY A 109 10.56 1.84 14.32
N GLY A 110 11.51 1.98 15.23
CA GLY A 110 12.43 0.95 15.70
C GLY A 110 13.72 0.80 14.89
N PHE A 111 13.96 1.62 13.85
CA PHE A 111 15.24 1.60 13.15
C PHE A 111 16.38 1.95 14.11
N SER A 112 17.50 1.24 13.99
CA SER A 112 18.66 1.54 14.81
C SER A 112 19.35 2.83 14.34
N ILE A 113 20.05 3.50 15.26
CA ILE A 113 20.85 4.69 14.92
C ILE A 113 21.88 4.37 13.82
N ALA A 114 22.40 3.14 13.78
CA ALA A 114 23.31 2.70 12.72
C ALA A 114 22.61 2.68 11.35
N GLN A 115 21.41 2.11 11.25
CA GLN A 115 20.61 2.10 10.02
C GLN A 115 20.25 3.51 9.56
N ILE A 116 19.91 4.39 10.51
CA ILE A 116 19.60 5.80 10.22
C ILE A 116 20.85 6.55 9.73
N LYS A 117 22.03 6.30 10.32
CA LYS A 117 23.29 6.87 9.82
C LYS A 117 23.64 6.34 8.42
N GLU A 118 23.39 5.06 8.16
CA GLU A 118 23.61 4.41 6.86
C GLU A 118 22.72 4.99 5.76
N ALA A 119 21.52 5.46 6.10
CA ALA A 119 20.66 6.22 5.19
C ALA A 119 21.28 7.57 4.76
N LYS A 120 22.41 8.00 5.35
CA LYS A 120 23.15 9.23 5.03
C LYS A 120 22.27 10.47 5.15
N PHE A 121 21.42 10.56 6.18
CA PHE A 121 20.65 11.77 6.45
C PHE A 121 21.57 12.99 6.58
N SER A 122 21.06 14.17 6.22
CA SER A 122 21.83 15.40 6.38
C SER A 122 22.13 15.64 7.88
N PRO A 123 23.27 16.28 8.23
CA PRO A 123 23.61 16.57 9.62
C PRO A 123 22.51 17.35 10.36
N ARG A 124 21.79 18.21 9.63
CA ARG A 124 20.67 18.97 10.16
C ARG A 124 19.47 18.08 10.53
N MET A 125 19.18 17.05 9.74
CA MET A 125 18.13 16.07 10.07
C MET A 125 18.55 15.19 11.26
N MET A 126 19.83 14.82 11.32
CA MET A 126 20.36 13.94 12.38
C MET A 126 20.23 14.55 13.78
N ARG A 127 20.25 15.88 13.91
CA ARG A 127 19.99 16.59 15.18
C ARG A 127 18.62 16.29 15.80
N SER A 128 17.65 15.81 15.01
CA SER A 128 16.34 15.39 15.55
C SER A 128 16.42 14.16 16.47
N LEU A 129 17.54 13.42 16.45
CA LEU A 129 17.77 12.31 17.38
C LEU A 129 18.21 12.76 18.78
N ASP A 130 18.75 13.98 18.89
CA ASP A 130 19.36 14.51 20.12
C ASP A 130 18.33 15.25 21.01
N THR A 131 17.06 15.31 20.59
CA THR A 131 15.94 16.05 21.23
C THR A 131 14.77 15.16 21.60
#